data_AF-A0A529S8D9-F1
#
_entry.id   AF-A0A529S8D9-F1
#
_cell.length_a   1.000
_cell.length_b   1.000
_cell.length_c   1.000
_cell.angle_alpha   90.00
_cell.angle_beta   90.00
_cell.angle_gamma   90.00
#
_symmetry.space_group_name_H-M   'P 1'
#
loop_
_entity.id
_entity.type
_entity.pdbx_description
1 polymer ?
#
loop_
_entity_poly.entity_id
_entity_poly.type
_entity_poly.pdbx_seq_one_letter_code
_entity_poly.pdbx_strand_id
1 'polypeptide(L)'
;RYNRETLDVLFKGKSIADVLDMTVEEGVEFFSAVPGVRDKLVTLNQVGLGYIHIGQQATTLSGGEAQRIKLAKELSRKATGKTLY
;
A
#
# COMPACT_ATOMS: atom_id res chain seq x y z
N ARG A 1 11.80 13.73 4.84
CA ARG A 1 12.77 12.85 5.53
C ARG A 1 12.40 12.82 7.01
N TYR A 2 12.33 11.65 7.62
CA TYR A 2 11.97 11.47 9.03
C TYR A 2 13.14 11.89 9.93
N ASN A 3 12.84 12.43 11.12
CA ASN A 3 13.87 12.69 12.13
C ASN A 3 14.31 11.37 12.78
N ARG A 4 15.47 11.36 13.45
CA ARG A 4 16.02 10.15 14.09
C ARG A 4 15.06 9.52 15.10
N GLU A 5 14.44 10.34 15.94
CA GLU A 5 13.48 9.88 16.96
C GLU A 5 12.27 9.13 16.37
N THR A 6 11.79 9.51 15.18
CA THR A 6 10.69 8.78 14.50
C THR A 6 11.15 7.43 13.96
N LEU A 7 12.43 7.29 13.58
CA LEU A 7 12.99 6.04 13.08
C LEU A 7 13.26 5.03 14.20
N ASP A 8 13.42 5.50 15.44
CA ASP A 8 13.62 4.65 16.61
C ASP A 8 12.32 3.95 17.07
N VAL A 9 11.15 4.40 16.59
CA VAL A 9 9.87 3.74 16.85
C VAL A 9 9.70 2.56 15.91
N LEU A 10 9.60 1.36 16.48
CA LEU A 10 9.51 0.11 15.72
C LEU A 10 8.12 -0.51 15.82
N PHE A 11 7.60 -0.96 14.68
CA PHE A 11 6.44 -1.85 14.60
C PHE A 11 6.91 -3.21 14.08
N LYS A 12 6.72 -4.28 14.86
CA LYS A 12 7.24 -5.63 14.54
C LYS A 12 8.73 -5.63 14.15
N GLY A 13 9.54 -4.78 14.81
CA GLY A 13 10.97 -4.65 14.53
C GLY A 13 11.34 -3.87 13.27
N LYS A 14 10.38 -3.18 12.63
CA LYS A 14 10.59 -2.33 11.45
C LYS A 14 10.27 -0.87 11.78
N SER A 15 11.15 0.04 11.39
CA SER A 15 10.88 1.48 11.45
C SER A 15 9.90 1.89 10.34
N ILE A 16 9.37 3.12 10.41
CA ILE A 16 8.53 3.64 9.32
C ILE A 16 9.26 3.71 7.98
N ALA A 17 10.58 3.91 7.98
CA ALA A 17 11.38 3.91 6.76
C ALA A 17 11.41 2.50 6.14
N ASP A 18 11.63 1.47 6.96
CA ASP A 18 11.63 0.09 6.47
C ASP A 18 10.24 -0.34 5.96
N VAL A 19 9.17 0.18 6.59
CA VAL A 19 7.79 -0.04 6.14
C VAL A 19 7.50 0.66 4.81
N LEU A 20 8.09 1.82 4.54
CA LEU A 20 7.90 2.51 3.27
C LEU A 20 8.76 1.92 2.16
N ASP A 21 9.85 1.23 2.51
CA ASP A 21 10.75 0.56 1.58
C ASP A 21 10.32 -0.87 1.23
N MET A 22 9.34 -1.46 1.92
CA MET A 22 8.80 -2.76 1.53
C MET A 22 7.93 -2.64 0.27
N THR A 23 7.91 -3.70 -0.53
CA THR A 23 6.97 -3.86 -1.63
C THR A 23 5.53 -4.02 -1.11
N VAL A 24 4.54 -3.75 -1.96
CA VAL A 24 3.14 -4.01 -1.63
C VAL A 24 2.91 -5.48 -1.26
N GLU A 25 3.52 -6.42 -1.99
CA GLU A 25 3.43 -7.86 -1.72
C GLU A 25 3.96 -8.22 -0.32
N GLU A 26 5.17 -7.76 0.04
CA GLU A 26 5.71 -7.95 1.39
C GLU A 26 4.83 -7.31 2.46
N GLY A 27 4.26 -6.14 2.16
CA GLY A 27 3.35 -5.44 3.04
C GLY A 27 2.06 -6.22 3.33
N VAL A 28 1.53 -6.96 2.36
CA VAL A 28 0.34 -7.83 2.56
C VAL A 28 0.61 -8.84 3.68
N GLU A 29 1.75 -9.52 3.63
CA GLU A 29 2.15 -10.51 4.64
C GLU A 29 2.47 -9.84 5.98
N PHE A 30 3.24 -8.75 5.95
CA PHE A 30 3.67 -8.04 7.15
C PHE A 30 2.49 -7.49 7.97
N PHE A 31 1.47 -6.95 7.29
CA PHE A 31 0.25 -6.42 7.88
C PHE A 31 -0.88 -7.44 7.99
N SER A 32 -0.64 -8.74 7.84
CA SER A 32 -1.64 -9.82 7.94
C SER A 32 -2.61 -9.69 9.13
N ALA A 33 -2.10 -9.28 10.30
CA ALA A 33 -2.85 -9.04 11.55
C ALA A 33 -3.50 -7.65 11.67
N VAL A 34 -3.39 -6.78 10.65
CA VAL A 34 -3.93 -5.42 10.62
C VAL A 34 -4.83 -5.27 9.38
N PRO A 35 -6.09 -5.76 9.42
CA PRO A 35 -6.98 -5.81 8.26
C PRO A 35 -7.13 -4.48 7.53
N GLY A 36 -7.26 -3.37 8.25
CA GLY A 36 -7.46 -2.04 7.66
C GLY A 36 -6.29 -1.53 6.79
N VAL A 37 -5.08 -2.09 6.97
CA VAL A 37 -3.91 -1.82 6.12
C VAL A 37 -3.78 -2.91 5.07
N ARG A 38 -3.79 -4.18 5.51
CA ARG A 38 -3.70 -5.37 4.64
C ARG A 38 -4.66 -5.31 3.48
N ASP A 39 -5.94 -5.02 3.72
CA ASP A 39 -6.97 -5.10 2.68
C ASP A 39 -6.70 -4.09 1.55
N LYS A 40 -6.14 -2.91 1.87
CA LYS A 40 -5.72 -1.92 0.86
C LYS A 40 -4.53 -2.42 0.04
N LEU A 41 -3.55 -3.04 0.71
CA LEU A 41 -2.38 -3.62 0.04
C LEU A 41 -2.77 -4.81 -0.84
N VAL A 42 -3.72 -5.64 -0.40
CA VAL A 42 -4.29 -6.73 -1.20
C VAL A 42 -4.95 -6.18 -2.46
N THR A 43 -5.72 -5.09 -2.37
CA THR A 43 -6.32 -4.48 -3.58
C THR A 43 -5.27 -3.98 -4.56
N LEU A 44 -4.16 -3.39 -4.07
CA LEU A 44 -3.04 -3.00 -4.92
C LEU A 44 -2.35 -4.22 -5.55
N ASN A 45 -2.15 -5.29 -4.79
CA ASN A 45 -1.58 -6.53 -5.31
C ASN A 45 -2.46 -7.16 -6.40
N GLN A 46 -3.79 -7.17 -6.19
CA GLN A 46 -4.77 -7.72 -7.13
C GLN A 46 -4.81 -6.99 -8.48
N VAL A 47 -4.52 -5.68 -8.50
CA VAL A 47 -4.38 -4.94 -9.77
C VAL A 47 -2.99 -5.08 -10.39
N GLY A 48 -2.12 -5.92 -9.83
CA GLY A 48 -0.77 -6.20 -10.36
C GLY A 48 0.27 -5.15 -9.97
N LEU A 49 0.10 -4.48 -8.82
CA LEU A 49 1.07 -3.55 -8.26
C LEU A 49 1.83 -4.14 -7.07
N GLY A 50 1.96 -5.48 -6.97
CA GLY A 50 2.68 -6.13 -5.87
C GLY A 50 4.14 -5.69 -5.72
N TYR A 51 4.80 -5.38 -6.84
CA TYR A 51 6.24 -5.07 -6.90
C TYR A 51 6.62 -3.63 -6.51
N ILE A 52 5.66 -2.69 -6.44
CA ILE A 52 5.99 -1.29 -6.12
C ILE A 52 6.23 -1.15 -4.63
N HIS A 53 7.12 -0.24 -4.24
CA HIS A 53 7.32 0.09 -2.83
C HIS A 53 6.16 0.91 -2.27
N ILE A 54 5.77 0.66 -1.01
CA ILE A 54 4.66 1.37 -0.35
C ILE A 54 4.89 2.89 -0.33
N GLY A 55 6.14 3.31 -0.14
CA GLY A 55 6.57 4.71 -0.13
C GLY A 55 6.99 5.27 -1.48
N GLN A 56 6.78 4.55 -2.59
CA GLN A 56 7.21 5.01 -3.91
C GLN A 56 6.53 6.34 -4.27
N GLN A 57 7.33 7.30 -4.71
CA GLN A 57 6.81 8.62 -5.09
C GLN A 57 5.92 8.51 -6.33
N ALA A 58 4.72 9.08 -6.26
CA ALA A 58 3.74 9.02 -7.34
C ALA A 58 4.25 9.58 -8.68
N THR A 59 5.20 10.53 -8.65
CA THR A 59 5.85 11.11 -9.83
C THR A 59 6.72 10.14 -10.61
N THR A 60 7.12 9.02 -10.00
CA THR A 60 7.97 7.99 -10.60
C THR A 60 7.18 6.85 -11.23
N LEU A 61 5.86 6.84 -11.07
CA LEU A 61 4.99 5.81 -11.61
C LEU A 61 4.73 6.06 -13.10
N SER A 62 4.74 4.99 -13.88
CA SER A 62 4.25 4.99 -15.25
C SER A 62 2.76 5.33 -15.30
N GLY A 63 2.29 5.78 -16.47
CA GLY A 63 0.86 6.05 -16.69
C GLY A 63 -0.04 4.84 -16.41
N GLY A 64 0.41 3.63 -16.76
CA GLY A 64 -0.32 2.39 -16.49
C GLY A 64 -0.36 2.03 -15.00
N GLU A 65 0.68 2.33 -14.23
CA GLU A 65 0.66 2.17 -12.77
C GLU A 65 -0.29 3.18 -12.10
N ALA A 66 -0.24 4.45 -12.52
CA ALA A 66 -1.14 5.47 -12.01
C ALA A 66 -2.62 5.10 -12.26
N GLN A 67 -2.92 4.54 -13.44
CA GLN A 67 -4.26 4.05 -13.76
C GLN A 67 -4.68 2.89 -12.84
N ARG A 68 -3.79 1.93 -12.60
CA ARG A 68 -4.06 0.79 -11.70
C ARG A 68 -4.23 1.21 -10.25
N ILE A 69 -3.49 2.23 -9.77
CA ILE A 69 -3.73 2.83 -8.45
C ILE A 69 -5.14 3.41 -8.36
N LYS A 70 -5.58 4.13 -9.40
CA LYS A 70 -6.94 4.68 -9.45
C LYS A 70 -7.99 3.56 -9.43
N LEU A 71 -7.77 2.48 -10.17
CA LEU A 71 -8.63 1.30 -10.16
C LEU A 71 -8.69 0.66 -8.76
N ALA A 72 -7.55 0.42 -8.13
CA ALA A 72 -7.48 -0.15 -6.78
C ALA A 72 -8.22 0.72 -5.76
N LYS A 73 -8.12 2.05 -5.88
CA LYS A 73 -8.87 2.98 -5.02
C LYS A 73 -10.38 2.79 -5.16
N GLU A 74 -10.90 2.64 -6.37
CA GLU A 74 -12.33 2.41 -6.59
C GLU A 74 -12.76 1.03 -6.06
N LEU A 75 -11.97 -0.02 -6.29
CA LEU A 75 -12.24 -1.37 -5.77
C LEU A 75 -12.22 -1.46 -4.24
N SER A 76 -11.42 -0.62 -3.57
CA SER A 76 -11.35 -0.57 -2.10
C SER A 76 -12.57 0.08 -1.43
N ARG A 77 -13.45 0.74 -2.21
CA ARG A 77 -14.66 1.36 -1.67
C ARG A 77 -15.67 0.27 -1.32
N LYS A 78 -16.19 0.31 -0.09
CA LYS A 78 -17.31 -0.55 0.32
C LYS A 78 -18.48 -0.29 -0.62
N ALA A 79 -18.97 -1.32 -1.29
CA ALA A 79 -20.17 -1.25 -2.10
C ALA A 79 -21.35 -0.83 -1.20
N THR A 80 -21.83 0.39 -1.37
CA THR A 80 -23.01 0.91 -0.67
C THR A 80 -24.31 0.45 -1.35
N GLY A 81 -24.24 -0.51 -2.28
CA GLY A 81 -25.36 -0.97 -3.10
C GLY A 81 -25.75 -0.01 -4.24
N LYS A 82 -25.05 1.12 -4.42
CA LYS A 82 -25.34 2.13 -5.45
C LYS A 82 -24.36 2.19 -6.62
N THR A 83 -23.41 1.26 -6.68
CA THR A 83 -22.37 1.27 -7.72
C THR A 83 -22.54 0.06 -8.62
N LEU A 84 -23.17 0.29 -9.79
CA LEU A 84 -23.20 -0.65 -10.91
C LEU A 84 -21.87 -0.50 -11.67
N TYR A 85 -21.13 -1.60 -11.76
CA TYR A 85 -20.10 -1.81 -12.79
C TYR A 85 -20.66 -2.83 -13.78
#